data_AF-A0A7C5DX88-F1
#
_entry.id   AF-A0A7C5DX88-F1
#
_cell.length_a   1.000
_cell.length_b   1.000
_cell.length_c   1.000
_cell.angle_alpha   90.00
_cell.angle_beta   90.00
_cell.angle_gamma   90.00
#
_symmetry.space_group_name_H-M   'P 1'
#
loop_
_entity.id
_entity.type
_entity.pdbx_description
1 polymer ?
#
loop_
_entity_poly.entity_id
_entity_poly.type
_entity_poly.pdbx_seq_one_letter_code
_entity_poly.pdbx_strand_id
1 'polypeptide(L)'
;SEVIQIITGLFTKRERGNSIRYIILLTVATIPAVAFGLLFEEKISTAFSSPYFAAAMLVVTAFFLFLSDRFNGKLEILKIGLIGALLVGILQAAAILPGISRSGMTIFGALLIGLSRKDAVKFSFLMSLPVTLGAGILEISKLSVPMIYAIPAFFSAFVMGIIGLFLVKKFVIKGKLRGFAIYCIIFAVVSFISLGVI
;
A
#
# COMPACT_ATOMS: atom_id res chain seq x y z
N SER A 1 9.76 -16.61 4.67
CA SER A 1 9.13 -15.28 4.52
C SER A 1 10.15 -14.20 4.87
N GLU A 2 10.17 -13.07 4.17
CA GLU A 2 11.09 -11.95 4.44
C GLU A 2 10.88 -11.36 5.83
N VAL A 3 9.65 -11.36 6.33
CA VAL A 3 9.32 -10.98 7.72
C VAL A 3 10.04 -11.88 8.71
N ILE A 4 10.01 -13.20 8.49
CA ILE A 4 10.70 -14.18 9.33
C ILE A 4 12.21 -13.90 9.28
N GLN A 5 12.80 -13.68 8.10
CA GLN A 5 14.23 -13.37 7.97
C GLN A 5 14.63 -12.08 8.70
N ILE A 6 13.81 -11.03 8.64
CA ILE A 6 14.07 -9.79 9.38
C ILE A 6 14.07 -10.08 10.89
N ILE A 7 13.06 -10.82 11.37
CA ILE A 7 12.91 -11.16 12.80
C ILE A 7 14.03 -12.10 13.27
N THR A 8 14.32 -13.19 12.56
CA THR A 8 15.38 -14.14 12.92
C THR A 8 16.78 -13.50 12.80
N GLY A 9 16.94 -12.58 11.84
CA GLY A 9 18.17 -11.82 11.65
C GLY A 9 18.51 -10.90 12.83
N LEU A 10 17.52 -10.47 13.63
CA LEU A 10 17.78 -9.72 14.87
C LEU A 10 18.54 -10.55 15.92
N PHE A 11 18.33 -11.85 15.93
CA PHE A 11 18.97 -12.79 16.85
C PHE A 11 20.31 -13.32 16.33
N THR A 12 20.67 -13.00 15.08
CA THR A 12 21.91 -13.45 14.45
C THR A 12 22.93 -12.31 14.37
N LYS A 13 24.06 -12.40 15.10
CA LYS A 13 25.08 -11.33 15.19
C LYS A 13 25.52 -10.74 13.84
N ARG A 14 25.60 -11.57 12.80
CA ARG A 14 26.03 -11.17 11.45
C ARG A 14 24.97 -10.37 10.67
N GLU A 15 23.69 -10.64 10.89
CA GLU A 15 22.59 -10.03 10.12
C GLU A 15 21.87 -8.91 10.89
N ARG A 16 22.12 -8.80 12.19
CA ARG A 16 21.45 -7.86 13.10
C ARG A 16 21.48 -6.41 12.60
N GLY A 17 22.61 -5.94 12.07
CA GLY A 17 22.73 -4.56 11.55
C GLY A 17 21.79 -4.29 10.37
N ASN A 18 21.68 -5.25 9.45
CA ASN A 18 20.78 -5.15 8.30
C ASN A 18 19.32 -5.23 8.74
N SER A 19 18.97 -6.13 9.67
CA SER A 19 17.62 -6.20 10.22
C SER A 19 17.19 -4.91 10.93
N ILE A 20 18.07 -4.32 11.75
CA ILE A 20 17.79 -3.03 12.42
C ILE A 20 17.57 -1.93 11.38
N ARG A 21 18.43 -1.84 10.37
CA ARG A 21 18.26 -0.84 9.29
C ARG A 21 16.95 -1.03 8.53
N TYR A 22 16.58 -2.28 8.23
CA TYR A 22 15.27 -2.59 7.64
C TYR A 22 14.13 -2.04 8.49
N ILE A 23 14.13 -2.33 9.79
CA ILE A 23 13.08 -1.88 10.72
C ILE A 23 13.03 -0.34 10.75
N ILE A 24 14.16 0.34 10.88
CA ILE A 24 14.21 1.81 10.89
C ILE A 24 13.60 2.39 9.61
N LEU A 25 13.99 1.87 8.44
CA LEU A 25 13.44 2.35 7.16
C LEU A 25 11.93 2.14 7.07
N LEU A 26 11.44 0.98 7.50
CA LEU A 26 10.00 0.68 7.51
C LEU A 26 9.25 1.58 8.49
N THR A 27 9.76 1.75 9.71
CA THR A 27 9.17 2.65 10.72
C THR A 27 9.09 4.07 10.19
N VAL A 28 10.18 4.61 9.64
CA VAL A 28 10.21 5.97 9.07
C VAL A 28 9.20 6.14 7.94
N ALA A 29 9.05 5.12 7.08
CA ALA A 29 8.08 5.13 6.01
C ALA A 29 6.62 5.01 6.51
N THR A 30 6.40 4.40 7.68
CA THR A 30 5.07 4.26 8.28
C THR A 30 4.61 5.54 9.00
N ILE A 31 5.52 6.34 9.56
CA ILE A 31 5.20 7.53 10.38
C ILE A 31 4.21 8.50 9.68
N PRO A 32 4.42 8.93 8.42
CA PRO A 32 3.52 9.90 7.80
C PRO A 32 2.08 9.38 7.67
N ALA A 33 1.92 8.09 7.37
CA ALA A 33 0.59 7.48 7.24
C ALA A 33 -0.13 7.40 8.58
N VAL A 34 0.57 7.01 9.65
CA VAL A 34 -0.01 6.98 11.00
C VAL A 34 -0.40 8.39 11.45
N ALA A 35 0.51 9.35 11.28
CA ALA A 35 0.25 10.75 11.64
C ALA A 35 -0.95 11.31 10.85
N PHE A 36 -1.01 11.10 9.54
CA PHE A 36 -2.11 11.58 8.71
C PHE A 36 -3.44 10.91 9.08
N GLY A 37 -3.44 9.60 9.31
CA GLY A 37 -4.64 8.86 9.71
C GLY A 37 -5.24 9.34 11.02
N LEU A 38 -4.39 9.62 12.03
CA LEU A 38 -4.83 10.09 13.34
C LEU A 38 -5.23 11.57 13.35
N LEU A 39 -4.53 12.43 12.59
CA LEU A 39 -4.81 13.87 12.57
C LEU A 39 -6.03 14.25 11.72
N PHE A 40 -6.40 13.43 10.73
CA PHE A 40 -7.45 13.76 9.76
C PHE A 40 -8.62 12.76 9.75
N GLU A 41 -8.84 12.02 10.84
CA GLU A 41 -9.85 10.95 10.93
C GLU A 41 -11.24 11.38 10.41
N GLU A 42 -11.76 12.53 10.86
CA GLU A 42 -13.08 13.04 10.45
C GLU A 42 -13.17 13.37 8.95
N LYS A 43 -12.11 14.00 8.40
CA LYS A 43 -12.05 14.34 6.97
C LYS A 43 -11.95 13.09 6.11
N ILE A 44 -11.17 12.11 6.57
CA ILE A 44 -11.05 10.80 5.93
C ILE A 44 -12.44 10.14 5.89
N SER A 45 -13.16 10.08 7.02
CA SER A 45 -14.51 9.50 7.09
C SER A 45 -15.50 10.17 6.12
N THR A 46 -15.45 11.50 6.03
CA THR A 46 -16.27 12.26 5.06
C THR A 46 -15.91 11.92 3.62
N ALA A 47 -14.62 11.81 3.30
CA ALA A 47 -14.17 11.39 1.98
C ALA A 47 -14.65 9.96 1.62
N PHE A 48 -14.65 9.03 2.58
CA PHE A 48 -15.16 7.67 2.41
C PHE A 48 -16.67 7.61 2.13
N SER A 49 -17.40 8.65 2.53
CA SER A 49 -18.84 8.77 2.29
C SER A 49 -19.19 9.28 0.89
N SER A 50 -18.19 9.61 0.05
CA SER A 50 -18.38 10.10 -1.32
C SER A 50 -17.84 9.09 -2.34
N PRO A 51 -18.71 8.27 -2.97
CA PRO A 51 -18.34 7.39 -4.07
C PRO A 51 -17.73 8.15 -5.26
N TYR A 52 -18.16 9.39 -5.51
CA TYR A 52 -17.59 10.27 -6.52
C TYR A 52 -16.12 10.58 -6.28
N PHE A 53 -15.78 10.90 -5.02
CA PHE A 53 -14.41 11.19 -4.64
C PHE A 53 -13.53 9.95 -4.81
N ALA A 54 -14.01 8.78 -4.40
CA ALA A 54 -13.31 7.51 -4.61
C ALA A 54 -13.10 7.20 -6.11
N ALA A 55 -14.10 7.40 -6.96
CA ALA A 55 -13.98 7.21 -8.40
C ALA A 55 -12.97 8.16 -9.04
N ALA A 56 -12.95 9.43 -8.64
CA ALA A 56 -11.95 10.40 -9.10
C ALA A 56 -10.53 10.01 -8.67
N MET A 57 -10.35 9.53 -7.44
CA MET A 57 -9.06 9.07 -6.93
C MET A 57 -8.55 7.79 -7.63
N LEU A 58 -9.44 6.95 -8.19
CA LEU A 58 -9.02 5.83 -9.04
C LEU A 58 -8.33 6.31 -10.32
N VAL A 59 -8.78 7.44 -10.89
CA VAL A 59 -8.10 8.06 -12.05
C VAL A 59 -6.72 8.57 -11.65
N VAL A 60 -6.61 9.20 -10.48
CA VAL A 60 -5.32 9.64 -9.92
C VAL A 60 -4.38 8.44 -9.73
N THR A 61 -4.87 7.34 -9.18
CA THR A 61 -4.11 6.07 -9.05
C THR A 61 -3.62 5.59 -10.41
N ALA A 62 -4.49 5.55 -11.41
CA ALA A 62 -4.14 5.11 -12.76
C ALA A 62 -3.02 5.94 -13.36
N PHE A 63 -3.06 7.27 -13.17
CA PHE A 63 -2.01 8.18 -13.61
C PHE A 63 -0.64 7.81 -13.03
N PHE A 64 -0.54 7.64 -11.70
CA PHE A 64 0.73 7.27 -11.06
C PHE A 64 1.23 5.87 -11.49
N LEU A 65 0.33 4.90 -11.64
CA LEU A 65 0.67 3.58 -12.14
C LEU A 65 1.18 3.60 -13.58
N PHE A 66 0.61 4.46 -14.43
CA PHE A 66 1.07 4.62 -15.82
C PHE A 66 2.49 5.20 -15.88
N LEU A 67 2.81 6.14 -14.99
CA LEU A 67 4.16 6.70 -14.86
C LEU A 67 5.16 5.69 -14.28
N SER A 68 4.71 4.78 -13.42
CA SER A 68 5.56 3.80 -12.73
C SER A 68 6.39 2.93 -13.67
N ASP A 69 5.85 2.59 -14.85
CA ASP A 69 6.54 1.73 -15.82
C ASP A 69 7.76 2.41 -16.47
N ARG A 70 7.90 3.74 -16.35
CA ARG A 70 9.07 4.49 -16.85
C ARG A 70 10.31 4.32 -15.98
N PHE A 71 10.13 3.90 -14.72
CA PHE A 71 11.24 3.72 -13.79
C PHE A 71 11.82 2.31 -13.88
N ASN A 72 13.15 2.21 -13.87
CA ASN A 72 13.87 0.94 -13.86
C ASN A 72 15.05 0.99 -12.88
N GLY A 73 14.71 1.29 -11.62
CA GLY A 73 15.67 1.33 -10.52
C GLY A 73 16.36 -0.01 -10.29
N LYS A 74 17.53 0.05 -9.64
CA LYS A 74 18.36 -1.12 -9.29
C LYS A 74 18.78 -1.12 -7.82
N LEU A 75 18.33 -0.14 -7.03
CA LEU A 75 18.70 -0.05 -5.63
C LEU A 75 17.99 -1.14 -4.82
N GLU A 76 18.70 -1.64 -3.82
CA GLU A 76 18.16 -2.51 -2.78
C GLU A 76 17.64 -1.66 -1.61
N ILE A 77 16.70 -2.21 -0.84
CA ILE A 77 16.08 -1.50 0.30
C ILE A 77 17.14 -0.97 1.27
N LEU A 78 18.16 -1.76 1.58
CA LEU A 78 19.21 -1.36 2.52
C LEU A 78 20.07 -0.20 2.02
N LYS A 79 20.05 0.10 0.72
CA LYS A 79 20.85 1.19 0.14
C LYS A 79 20.13 2.53 0.11
N ILE A 80 18.83 2.56 0.42
CA ILE A 80 18.10 3.83 0.48
C ILE A 80 18.44 4.60 1.77
N GLY A 81 18.32 5.93 1.69
CA GLY A 81 18.40 6.82 2.84
C GLY A 81 17.04 7.03 3.52
N LEU A 82 17.05 7.64 4.70
CA LEU A 82 15.83 7.93 5.48
C LEU A 82 14.88 8.86 4.72
N ILE A 83 15.41 9.83 3.95
CA ILE A 83 14.61 10.73 3.11
C ILE A 83 13.84 9.93 2.05
N GLY A 84 14.48 8.94 1.43
CA GLY A 84 13.82 8.05 0.48
C GLY A 84 12.66 7.30 1.13
N ALA A 85 12.90 6.70 2.30
CA ALA A 85 11.84 6.02 3.06
C ALA A 85 10.68 6.97 3.44
N LEU A 86 10.99 8.19 3.89
CA LEU A 86 10.00 9.20 4.24
C LEU A 86 9.15 9.62 3.03
N LEU A 87 9.74 9.81 1.86
CA LEU A 87 9.02 10.14 0.62
C LEU A 87 8.00 9.06 0.24
N VAL A 88 8.38 7.78 0.34
CA VAL A 88 7.42 6.69 0.12
C VAL A 88 6.33 6.70 1.19
N GLY A 89 6.66 7.04 2.43
CA GLY A 89 5.71 7.20 3.52
C GLY A 89 4.68 8.31 3.30
N ILE A 90 5.10 9.44 2.73
CA ILE A 90 4.18 10.54 2.35
C ILE A 90 3.18 10.05 1.30
N LEU A 91 3.63 9.26 0.31
CA LEU A 91 2.71 8.66 -0.66
C LEU A 91 1.79 7.60 -0.04
N GLN A 92 2.26 6.87 0.99
CA GLN A 92 1.39 5.99 1.77
C GLN A 92 0.32 6.77 2.54
N ALA A 93 0.66 7.93 3.09
CA ALA A 93 -0.29 8.81 3.77
C ALA A 93 -1.36 9.34 2.81
N ALA A 94 -0.96 9.80 1.62
CA ALA A 94 -1.90 10.19 0.57
C ALA A 94 -2.83 9.03 0.17
N ALA A 95 -2.33 7.80 0.24
CA ALA A 95 -3.10 6.60 -0.06
C ALA A 95 -4.03 6.10 1.05
N ILE A 96 -4.23 6.90 2.10
CA ILE A 96 -5.34 6.69 3.04
C ILE A 96 -6.66 7.17 2.43
N LEU A 97 -6.62 8.10 1.48
CA LEU A 97 -7.81 8.58 0.78
C LEU A 97 -8.49 7.45 -0.01
N PRO A 98 -9.84 7.36 0.03
CA PRO A 98 -10.57 6.32 -0.68
C PRO A 98 -10.36 6.44 -2.19
N GLY A 99 -10.28 5.28 -2.86
CA GLY A 99 -10.00 5.21 -4.30
C GLY A 99 -8.52 5.35 -4.68
N ILE A 100 -7.65 5.80 -3.76
CA ILE A 100 -6.21 5.71 -3.96
C ILE A 100 -5.71 4.29 -3.66
N SER A 101 -5.03 3.66 -4.61
CA SER A 101 -4.39 2.36 -4.35
C SER A 101 -3.14 2.54 -3.49
N ARG A 102 -3.18 2.06 -2.24
CA ARG A 102 -2.02 2.07 -1.34
C ARG A 102 -0.80 1.41 -1.97
N SER A 103 -0.93 0.17 -2.43
CA SER A 103 0.16 -0.54 -3.10
C SER A 103 0.64 0.21 -4.35
N GLY A 104 -0.27 0.78 -5.14
CA GLY A 104 0.09 1.58 -6.31
C GLY A 104 0.96 2.79 -5.98
N MET A 105 0.56 3.59 -4.99
CA MET A 105 1.28 4.79 -4.57
C MET A 105 2.63 4.49 -3.91
N THR A 106 2.68 3.48 -3.03
CA THR A 106 3.94 3.11 -2.37
C THR A 106 4.91 2.41 -3.32
N ILE A 107 4.42 1.60 -4.28
CA ILE A 107 5.26 1.04 -5.34
C ILE A 107 5.77 2.14 -6.27
N PHE A 108 4.91 3.07 -6.69
CA PHE A 108 5.32 4.24 -7.48
C PHE A 108 6.43 5.01 -6.76
N GLY A 109 6.23 5.36 -5.49
CA GLY A 109 7.24 6.06 -4.67
C GLY A 109 8.55 5.29 -4.56
N ALA A 110 8.46 4.00 -4.28
CA ALA A 110 9.63 3.13 -4.17
C ALA A 110 10.42 3.07 -5.48
N LEU A 111 9.74 2.95 -6.62
CA LEU A 111 10.36 2.97 -7.94
C LEU A 111 10.96 4.35 -8.27
N LEU A 112 10.27 5.42 -7.88
CA LEU A 112 10.70 6.81 -8.07
C LEU A 112 12.03 7.08 -7.33
N ILE A 113 12.19 6.57 -6.11
CA ILE A 113 13.46 6.68 -5.35
C ILE A 113 14.54 5.69 -5.84
N GLY A 114 14.28 4.94 -6.91
CA GLY A 114 15.27 4.11 -7.60
C GLY A 114 15.37 2.66 -7.11
N LEU A 115 14.43 2.17 -6.29
CA LEU A 115 14.40 0.75 -5.92
C LEU A 115 14.17 -0.15 -7.13
N SER A 116 14.75 -1.35 -7.06
CA SER A 116 14.43 -2.43 -8.00
C SER A 116 12.93 -2.77 -7.90
N ARG A 117 12.32 -3.27 -8.98
CA ARG A 117 10.89 -3.68 -8.95
C ARG A 117 10.61 -4.72 -7.85
N LYS A 118 11.56 -5.62 -7.61
CA LYS A 118 11.46 -6.62 -6.54
C LYS A 118 11.48 -5.97 -5.16
N ASP A 119 12.40 -5.05 -4.94
CA ASP A 119 12.54 -4.33 -3.67
C ASP A 119 11.42 -3.33 -3.43
N ALA A 120 10.90 -2.69 -4.48
CA ALA A 120 9.77 -1.79 -4.40
C ALA A 120 8.50 -2.51 -3.90
N VAL A 121 8.23 -3.68 -4.47
CA VAL A 121 7.12 -4.55 -4.03
C VAL A 121 7.31 -4.95 -2.57
N LYS A 122 8.51 -5.42 -2.22
CA LYS A 122 8.85 -5.85 -0.85
C LYS A 122 8.71 -4.71 0.16
N PHE A 123 9.31 -3.56 -0.12
CA PHE A 123 9.27 -2.39 0.74
C PHE A 123 7.83 -1.92 0.97
N SER A 124 7.07 -1.76 -0.11
CA SER A 124 5.65 -1.39 -0.10
C SER A 124 4.80 -2.31 0.78
N PHE A 125 4.96 -3.63 0.66
CA PHE A 125 4.18 -4.56 1.47
C PHE A 125 4.58 -4.52 2.95
N LEU A 126 5.88 -4.53 3.24
CA LEU A 126 6.37 -4.52 4.61
C LEU A 126 5.97 -3.25 5.36
N MET A 127 6.05 -2.07 4.74
CA MET A 127 5.65 -0.80 5.36
C MET A 127 4.12 -0.66 5.52
N SER A 128 3.34 -1.38 4.72
CA SER A 128 1.88 -1.38 4.81
C SER A 128 1.36 -2.26 5.95
N LEU A 129 2.10 -3.30 6.36
CA LEU A 129 1.70 -4.20 7.45
C LEU A 129 1.36 -3.48 8.76
N PRO A 130 2.25 -2.65 9.36
CA PRO A 130 1.94 -1.99 10.63
C PRO A 130 0.74 -1.04 10.52
N VAL A 131 0.56 -0.37 9.38
CA VAL A 131 -0.57 0.55 9.16
C VAL A 131 -1.89 -0.20 9.04
N THR A 132 -1.94 -1.26 8.22
CA THR A 132 -3.17 -2.05 8.06
C THR A 132 -3.54 -2.81 9.33
N LEU A 133 -2.56 -3.36 10.04
CA LEU A 133 -2.79 -4.03 11.33
C LEU A 133 -3.28 -3.03 12.37
N GLY A 134 -2.63 -1.87 12.49
CA GLY A 134 -3.06 -0.82 13.41
C GLY A 134 -4.49 -0.36 13.14
N ALA A 135 -4.82 -0.05 11.88
CA ALA A 135 -6.18 0.32 11.49
C ALA A 135 -7.19 -0.80 11.79
N GLY A 136 -6.85 -2.06 11.50
CA GLY A 136 -7.70 -3.20 11.80
C GLY A 136 -7.97 -3.38 13.30
N ILE A 137 -6.96 -3.20 14.15
CA ILE A 137 -7.11 -3.27 15.61
C ILE A 137 -7.99 -2.14 16.13
N LEU A 138 -7.86 -0.92 15.60
CA LEU A 138 -8.71 0.20 16.00
C LEU A 138 -10.17 -0.06 15.64
N GLU A 139 -10.43 -0.59 14.44
CA GLU A 139 -11.77 -0.84 13.93
C GLU A 139 -12.42 -2.12 14.49
N ILE A 140 -11.63 -3.10 14.96
CA ILE A 140 -12.20 -4.37 15.46
C ILE A 140 -13.14 -4.17 16.65
N SER A 141 -12.85 -3.17 17.48
CA SER A 141 -13.66 -2.81 18.66
C SER A 141 -15.01 -2.19 18.29
N LYS A 142 -15.14 -1.65 17.08
CA LYS A 142 -16.34 -0.98 16.56
C LYS A 142 -17.24 -1.96 15.78
N LEU A 143 -16.84 -3.22 15.61
CA LEU A 143 -17.62 -4.22 14.86
C LEU A 143 -18.88 -4.63 15.64
N SER A 144 -20.04 -4.38 15.04
CA SER A 144 -21.35 -4.84 15.52
C SER A 144 -21.92 -6.01 14.70
N VAL A 145 -21.06 -6.77 14.01
CA VAL A 145 -21.46 -7.84 13.07
C VAL A 145 -21.45 -9.20 13.77
N PRO A 146 -22.50 -10.04 13.62
CA PRO A 146 -22.52 -11.39 14.18
C PRO A 146 -21.36 -12.25 13.70
N MET A 147 -20.79 -13.07 14.61
CA MET A 147 -19.60 -13.88 14.33
C MET A 147 -19.79 -14.87 13.16
N ILE A 148 -21.02 -15.34 12.96
CA ILE A 148 -21.40 -16.23 11.85
C ILE A 148 -21.14 -15.60 10.46
N TYR A 149 -21.18 -14.27 10.37
CA TYR A 149 -20.84 -13.54 9.14
C TYR A 149 -19.39 -13.04 9.14
N ALA A 150 -18.88 -12.65 10.31
CA ALA A 150 -17.52 -12.11 10.43
C ALA A 150 -16.43 -13.16 10.09
N ILE A 151 -16.59 -14.41 10.54
CA ILE A 151 -15.60 -15.48 10.28
C ILE A 151 -15.47 -15.76 8.77
N PRO A 152 -16.56 -16.08 8.03
CA PRO A 152 -16.45 -16.30 6.58
C PRO A 152 -15.90 -15.08 5.85
N ALA A 153 -16.35 -13.86 6.20
CA ALA A 153 -15.86 -12.63 5.58
C ALA A 153 -14.35 -12.45 5.78
N PHE A 154 -13.83 -12.74 6.97
CA PHE A 154 -12.39 -12.71 7.26
C PHE A 154 -11.62 -13.69 6.36
N PHE A 155 -12.05 -14.95 6.27
CA PHE A 155 -11.38 -15.95 5.44
C PHE A 155 -11.47 -15.62 3.95
N SER A 156 -12.62 -15.14 3.47
CA SER A 156 -12.78 -14.66 2.10
C SER A 156 -11.83 -13.51 1.80
N ALA A 157 -11.76 -12.50 2.68
CA ALA A 157 -10.85 -11.37 2.54
C ALA A 157 -9.37 -11.81 2.59
N PHE A 158 -9.04 -12.77 3.45
CA PHE A 158 -7.69 -13.32 3.55
C PHE A 158 -7.25 -14.04 2.26
N VAL A 159 -8.09 -14.93 1.73
CA VAL A 159 -7.81 -15.65 0.48
C VAL A 159 -7.70 -14.68 -0.70
N MET A 160 -8.64 -13.74 -0.82
CA MET A 160 -8.58 -12.71 -1.87
C MET A 160 -7.37 -11.79 -1.73
N GLY A 161 -6.96 -11.48 -0.49
CA GLY A 161 -5.74 -10.72 -0.21
C GLY A 161 -4.48 -11.45 -0.69
N ILE A 162 -4.39 -12.77 -0.48
CA ILE A 162 -3.28 -13.59 -0.99
C ILE A 162 -3.25 -13.58 -2.53
N ILE A 163 -4.39 -13.77 -3.17
CA ILE A 163 -4.50 -13.76 -4.64
C ILE A 163 -4.08 -12.38 -5.17
N GLY A 164 -4.61 -11.30 -4.59
CA GLY A 164 -4.26 -9.92 -4.94
C GLY A 164 -2.77 -9.64 -4.80
N LEU A 165 -2.15 -10.11 -3.71
CA LEU A 165 -0.71 -10.01 -3.47
C LEU A 165 0.09 -10.66 -4.62
N PHE A 166 -0.25 -11.89 -5.01
CA PHE A 166 0.43 -12.57 -6.11
C PHE A 166 0.25 -11.85 -7.45
N LEU A 167 -0.95 -11.34 -7.74
CA LEU A 167 -1.24 -10.60 -8.96
C LEU A 167 -0.44 -9.29 -9.03
N VAL A 168 -0.48 -8.47 -7.98
CA VAL A 168 0.27 -7.20 -7.92
C VAL A 168 1.76 -7.47 -8.07
N LYS A 169 2.31 -8.43 -7.32
CA LYS A 169 3.73 -8.83 -7.44
C LYS A 169 4.08 -9.22 -8.87
N LYS A 170 3.24 -10.01 -9.54
CA LYS A 170 3.44 -10.43 -10.93
C LYS A 170 3.41 -9.25 -11.90
N PHE A 171 2.47 -8.31 -11.77
CA PHE A 171 2.38 -7.14 -12.64
C PHE A 171 3.58 -6.20 -12.48
N VAL A 172 3.98 -5.92 -11.24
CA VAL A 172 5.09 -5.00 -10.95
C VAL A 172 6.41 -5.59 -11.45
N ILE A 173 6.70 -6.86 -11.16
CA ILE A 173 7.95 -7.51 -11.57
C ILE A 173 8.04 -7.58 -13.10
N LYS A 174 6.94 -7.81 -13.81
CA LYS A 174 6.90 -7.83 -15.27
C LYS A 174 6.90 -6.44 -15.93
N GLY A 175 6.86 -5.36 -15.16
CA GLY A 175 6.75 -4.01 -15.69
C GLY A 175 5.47 -3.75 -16.48
N LYS A 176 4.36 -4.31 -16.00
CA LYS A 176 3.03 -4.21 -16.63
C LYS A 176 2.05 -3.45 -15.74
N LEU A 177 2.50 -2.41 -15.03
CA LEU A 177 1.63 -1.61 -14.16
C LEU A 177 0.58 -0.82 -14.96
N ARG A 178 0.85 -0.53 -16.24
CA ARG A 178 -0.16 -0.01 -17.18
C ARG A 178 -1.43 -0.85 -17.25
N GLY A 179 -1.33 -2.18 -17.15
CA GLY A 179 -2.53 -3.04 -17.14
C GLY A 179 -3.40 -2.78 -15.91
N PHE A 180 -2.78 -2.55 -14.76
CA PHE A 180 -3.48 -2.18 -13.53
C PHE A 180 -4.03 -0.74 -13.60
N ALA A 181 -3.31 0.19 -14.23
CA ALA A 181 -3.80 1.54 -14.50
C ALA A 181 -5.09 1.53 -15.34
N ILE A 182 -5.11 0.74 -16.42
CA ILE A 182 -6.30 0.59 -17.28
C ILE A 182 -7.48 0.02 -16.49
N TYR A 183 -7.23 -1.01 -15.65
CA TYR A 183 -8.24 -1.53 -14.74
C TYR A 183 -8.83 -0.44 -13.83
N CYS A 184 -7.99 0.41 -13.22
CA CYS A 184 -8.46 1.52 -12.39
C CYS A 184 -9.31 2.53 -13.18
N ILE A 185 -8.93 2.86 -14.42
CA ILE A 185 -9.71 3.75 -15.29
C ILE A 185 -11.08 3.13 -15.61
N ILE A 186 -11.12 1.86 -15.98
CA ILE A 186 -12.39 1.16 -16.28
C ILE A 186 -13.32 1.21 -15.07
N PHE A 187 -12.81 0.88 -13.87
CA PHE A 187 -13.60 0.95 -12.65
C PHE A 187 -14.05 2.37 -12.30
N ALA A 188 -13.21 3.39 -12.53
CA ALA A 188 -13.58 4.78 -12.33
C ALA A 188 -14.74 5.18 -13.27
N VAL A 189 -14.63 4.87 -14.57
CA VAL A 189 -15.67 5.17 -15.56
C VAL A 189 -16.98 4.45 -15.24
N VAL A 190 -16.92 3.14 -14.95
CA VAL A 190 -18.11 2.36 -14.56
C VAL A 190 -18.76 2.94 -13.30
N SER A 191 -17.96 3.39 -12.33
CA SER A 191 -18.47 4.03 -11.12
C SER A 191 -19.16 5.35 -11.45
N PHE A 192 -18.58 6.21 -12.30
CA PHE A 192 -19.22 7.46 -12.72
C PHE A 192 -20.55 7.26 -13.45
N ILE A 193 -20.63 6.25 -14.33
CA ILE A 193 -21.88 5.88 -15.02
C ILE A 193 -22.92 5.37 -14.00
N SER A 194 -22.50 4.48 -13.10
CA SER A 194 -23.39 3.89 -12.09
C SER A 194 -23.95 4.92 -11.12
N LEU A 195 -23.22 6.03 -10.92
CA LEU A 195 -23.64 7.15 -10.09
C LEU A 195 -24.43 8.21 -10.88
N GLY A 196 -24.59 8.06 -12.20
CA GLY A 196 -25.37 8.97 -13.05
C GLY A 196 -24.70 10.32 -13.33
N VAL A 197 -23.36 10.41 -13.26
CA VAL A 197 -22.60 11.63 -13.60
C VAL A 197 -22.31 11.74 -15.10
N ILE A 198 -22.24 10.61 -15.79
CA ILE A 198 -22.01 10.50 -17.24
C ILE A 198 -23.07 9.58 -17.82
#